data_AF-A0A0E3SHI1-F1
#
_entry.id   AF-A0A0E3SHI1-F1
#
_cell.length_a   1.000
_cell.length_b   1.000
_cell.length_c   1.000
_cell.angle_alpha   90.00
_cell.angle_beta   90.00
_cell.angle_gamma   90.00
#
_symmetry.space_group_name_H-M   'P 1'
#
loop_
_entity.id
_entity.type
_entity.pdbx_description
1 polymer ?
#
loop_
_entity_poly.entity_id
_entity_poly.type
_entity_poly.pdbx_seq_one_letter_code
_entity_poly.pdbx_strand_id
1 'polypeptide(L)'
;MVGCQSVSWTYNEPTVWYEYTYNGAKFGKEAGLGTSYVTNGYITPEALEQIAPYLDAFSVDIKSFSEAFHREICGAKLVSVLEACLLAKQLGVHVEVVNLITLGRFKYNLILFYTV
;
A
#
# COMPACT_ATOMS: atom_id res chain seq x y z
N MET A 1 -13.40 22.81 -13.90
CA MET A 1 -13.22 21.58 -13.08
C MET A 1 -11.78 21.60 -12.57
N VAL A 2 -11.57 21.32 -11.28
CA VAL A 2 -10.23 21.35 -10.67
C VAL A 2 -9.35 20.31 -11.37
N GLY A 3 -8.21 20.73 -11.91
CA GLY A 3 -7.29 19.89 -12.69
C GLY A 3 -6.45 18.97 -11.82
N CYS A 4 -7.11 18.10 -11.05
CA CYS A 4 -6.44 17.09 -10.24
C CYS A 4 -5.66 16.11 -11.13
N GLN A 5 -4.49 15.70 -10.69
CA GLN A 5 -3.65 14.74 -11.41
C GLN A 5 -3.89 13.30 -10.96
N SER A 6 -4.46 13.09 -9.78
CA SER A 6 -4.67 11.76 -9.21
C SER A 6 -5.80 11.71 -8.18
N VAL A 7 -6.19 10.48 -7.84
CA VAL A 7 -7.08 10.12 -6.73
C VAL A 7 -6.38 9.11 -5.82
N SER A 8 -6.56 9.27 -4.51
CA SER A 8 -5.93 8.40 -3.50
C SER A 8 -6.95 7.92 -2.49
N TRP A 9 -6.93 6.62 -2.18
CA TRP A 9 -7.66 6.04 -1.05
C TRP A 9 -6.75 5.93 0.16
N THR A 10 -7.16 6.54 1.27
CA THR A 10 -6.33 6.73 2.46
C THR A 10 -7.21 6.86 3.73
N TYR A 11 -6.56 7.08 4.89
CA TYR A 11 -7.07 7.07 6.26
C TYR A 11 -7.56 5.72 6.76
N ASN A 12 -8.62 5.19 6.14
CA ASN A 12 -9.04 3.83 6.38
C ASN A 12 -8.30 2.90 5.42
N GLU A 13 -8.21 1.62 5.79
CA GLU A 13 -7.57 0.63 4.94
C GLU A 13 -8.39 0.42 3.65
N PRO A 14 -7.90 0.80 2.46
CA PRO A 14 -8.65 0.67 1.22
C PRO A 14 -9.05 -0.76 0.88
N THR A 15 -8.30 -1.76 1.35
CA THR A 15 -8.64 -3.18 1.10
C THR A 15 -9.91 -3.64 1.81
N VAL A 16 -10.36 -2.93 2.85
CA VAL A 16 -11.61 -3.26 3.57
C VAL A 16 -12.85 -2.96 2.71
N TRP A 17 -12.75 -2.02 1.77
CA TRP A 17 -13.81 -1.65 0.83
C TRP A 17 -13.38 -1.87 -0.62
N TYR A 18 -12.76 -3.03 -0.85
CA TYR A 18 -12.07 -3.34 -2.08
C TYR A 18 -12.90 -3.11 -3.35
N GLU A 19 -14.18 -3.50 -3.38
CA GLU A 19 -15.03 -3.33 -4.56
C GLU A 19 -15.30 -1.85 -4.88
N TYR A 20 -15.42 -1.02 -3.84
CA TYR A 20 -15.62 0.42 -4.00
C TYR A 20 -14.36 1.08 -4.58
N THR A 21 -13.20 0.77 -4.00
CA THR A 21 -11.93 1.36 -4.41
C THR A 21 -11.46 0.80 -5.76
N TYR A 22 -11.71 -0.48 -6.06
CA TYR A 22 -11.45 -1.10 -7.36
C TYR A 22 -12.24 -0.41 -8.49
N ASN A 23 -13.56 -0.24 -8.31
CA ASN A 23 -14.39 0.47 -9.28
C ASN A 23 -13.96 1.94 -9.41
N GLY A 24 -13.64 2.58 -8.27
CA GLY A 24 -13.10 3.94 -8.26
C GLY A 24 -11.78 4.07 -9.02
N ALA A 25 -10.87 3.10 -8.89
CA ALA A 25 -9.60 3.07 -9.61
C ALA A 25 -9.81 2.96 -11.12
N LYS A 26 -10.72 2.08 -11.54
CA LYS A 26 -11.13 1.97 -12.95
C LYS A 26 -11.63 3.30 -13.52
N PHE A 27 -12.59 3.93 -12.85
CA PHE A 27 -13.12 5.23 -13.29
C PHE A 27 -12.06 6.33 -13.27
N GLY A 28 -11.15 6.30 -12.29
CA GLY A 28 -10.00 7.21 -12.24
C GLY A 28 -9.13 7.09 -13.48
N LYS A 29 -8.77 5.86 -13.87
CA LYS A 29 -7.97 5.61 -15.08
C LYS A 29 -8.70 6.00 -16.35
N GLU A 30 -9.99 5.71 -16.47
CA GLU A 30 -10.83 6.14 -17.60
C GLU A 30 -10.88 7.67 -17.74
N ALA A 31 -10.84 8.39 -16.61
CA ALA A 31 -10.77 9.85 -16.57
C ALA A 31 -9.35 10.43 -16.77
N GLY A 32 -8.33 9.59 -16.98
CA GLY A 32 -6.94 10.00 -17.15
C GLY A 32 -6.25 10.43 -15.85
N LEU A 33 -6.77 10.04 -14.69
CA LEU A 33 -6.17 10.32 -13.38
C LEU A 33 -5.17 9.22 -13.00
N GLY A 34 -4.13 9.62 -12.27
CA GLY A 34 -3.32 8.69 -11.49
C GLY A 34 -4.12 8.10 -10.32
N THR A 35 -3.82 6.88 -9.91
CA THR A 35 -4.52 6.20 -8.79
C THR A 35 -3.53 5.70 -7.75
N SER A 36 -3.86 5.85 -6.47
CA SER A 36 -3.00 5.31 -5.41
C SER A 36 -3.72 4.80 -4.18
N TYR A 37 -3.09 3.83 -3.54
CA TYR A 37 -3.44 3.35 -2.20
C TYR A 37 -2.43 3.86 -1.19
N VAL A 38 -2.92 4.40 -0.08
CA VAL A 38 -2.16 4.57 1.15
C VAL A 38 -2.72 3.57 2.15
N THR A 39 -1.94 2.55 2.47
CA THR A 39 -2.42 1.28 3.03
C THR A 39 -1.45 0.73 4.07
N ASN A 40 -1.94 -0.15 4.94
CA ASN A 40 -1.11 -1.00 5.79
C ASN A 40 -0.49 -2.20 5.03
N GLY A 41 -0.86 -2.40 3.75
CA GLY A 41 -0.31 -3.42 2.86
C GLY A 41 -0.86 -4.83 3.09
N TYR A 42 -1.85 -5.00 3.96
CA TYR A 42 -2.47 -6.30 4.22
C TYR A 42 -3.58 -6.57 3.19
N ILE A 43 -3.17 -7.07 2.03
CA ILE A 43 -4.02 -7.43 0.88
C ILE A 43 -3.69 -8.85 0.44
N THR A 44 -4.68 -9.58 -0.09
CA THR A 44 -4.40 -10.90 -0.68
C THR A 44 -3.75 -10.73 -2.07
N PRO A 45 -2.93 -11.71 -2.52
CA PRO A 45 -2.34 -11.67 -3.84
C PRO A 45 -3.37 -11.49 -4.96
N GLU A 46 -4.52 -12.18 -4.88
CA GLU A 46 -5.56 -12.17 -5.91
C GLU A 46 -6.22 -10.78 -6.03
N ALA A 47 -6.46 -10.11 -4.90
CA ALA A 47 -7.01 -8.76 -4.88
C ALA A 47 -5.99 -7.74 -5.42
N LEU A 48 -4.71 -7.91 -5.08
CA LEU A 48 -3.66 -7.04 -5.60
C LEU A 48 -3.46 -7.20 -7.11
N GLU A 49 -3.43 -8.43 -7.61
CA GLU A 49 -3.36 -8.74 -9.04
C GLU A 49 -4.52 -8.15 -9.82
N GLN A 50 -5.72 -8.23 -9.27
CA GLN A 50 -6.92 -7.72 -9.93
C GLN A 50 -6.94 -6.19 -10.02
N ILE A 51 -6.50 -5.47 -8.99
CA ILE A 51 -6.48 -4.00 -9.02
C ILE A 51 -5.23 -3.41 -9.70
N ALA A 52 -4.10 -4.13 -9.73
CA ALA A 52 -2.83 -3.62 -10.24
C ALA A 52 -2.89 -2.93 -11.63
N PRO A 53 -3.67 -3.41 -12.62
CA PRO A 53 -3.82 -2.70 -13.90
C PRO A 53 -4.39 -1.28 -13.80
N TYR A 54 -5.02 -0.96 -12.68
CA TYR A 54 -5.67 0.32 -12.41
C TYR A 54 -5.05 1.08 -11.25
N LEU A 55 -3.94 0.60 -10.68
CA LEU A 55 -3.29 1.20 -9.51
C LEU A 55 -1.88 1.66 -9.87
N ASP A 56 -1.64 2.97 -9.89
CA ASP A 56 -0.32 3.52 -10.24
C ASP A 56 0.67 3.48 -9.08
N ALA A 57 0.19 3.66 -7.84
CA ALA A 57 1.05 3.64 -6.65
C ALA A 57 0.44 2.92 -5.45
N PHE A 58 1.29 2.23 -4.70
CA PHE A 58 1.00 1.47 -3.49
C PHE A 58 1.94 1.96 -2.38
N SER A 59 1.47 2.92 -1.59
CA SER A 59 2.18 3.51 -0.46
C SER A 59 1.85 2.72 0.82
N VAL A 60 2.82 2.00 1.36
CA VAL A 60 2.63 0.99 2.41
C VAL A 60 3.26 1.43 3.72
N ASP A 61 2.45 1.52 4.77
CA ASP A 61 2.87 1.80 6.14
C ASP A 61 3.42 0.53 6.83
N ILE A 62 4.74 0.34 6.78
CA ILE A 62 5.41 -0.70 7.57
C ILE A 62 5.68 -0.13 8.97
N LYS A 63 4.92 -0.60 9.96
CA LYS A 63 4.95 -0.04 11.32
C LYS A 63 6.13 -0.54 12.16
N SER A 64 6.78 -1.64 11.75
CA SER A 64 7.96 -2.21 12.40
C SER A 64 8.54 -3.37 11.58
N PHE A 65 9.86 -3.49 11.48
CA PHE A 65 10.52 -4.69 10.92
C PHE A 65 10.66 -5.82 11.96
N SER A 66 9.60 -6.05 12.74
CA SER A 66 9.52 -7.09 13.76
C SER A 66 8.22 -7.88 13.59
N GLU A 67 8.37 -9.20 13.39
CA GLU A 67 7.22 -10.12 13.31
C GLU A 67 6.42 -10.13 14.62
N ALA A 68 7.10 -10.10 15.77
CA ALA A 68 6.44 -10.05 17.08
C ALA A 68 5.56 -8.80 17.21
N PHE A 69 6.07 -7.63 16.79
CA PHE A 69 5.29 -6.39 16.80
C PHE A 69 4.04 -6.49 15.89
N HIS A 70 4.20 -7.02 14.68
CA HIS A 70 3.08 -7.19 13.76
C HIS A 70 2.01 -8.12 14.32
N ARG A 71 2.41 -9.25 14.92
CA ARG A 71 1.49 -10.21 15.51
C ARG A 71 0.78 -9.65 16.75
N GLU A 72 1.51 -9.01 17.65
CA GLU A 72 1.01 -8.60 18.97
C GLU A 72 0.28 -7.26 18.96
N ILE A 73 0.68 -6.33 18.08
CA ILE A 73 0.13 -4.97 18.04
C ILE A 73 -0.76 -4.75 16.81
N CYS A 74 -0.33 -5.20 15.62
CA CYS A 74 -1.07 -4.98 14.39
C CYS A 74 -2.13 -6.07 14.12
N GLY A 75 -1.98 -7.25 14.71
CA GLY A 75 -2.83 -8.41 14.42
C GLY A 75 -2.60 -8.98 13.01
N ALA A 76 -1.42 -8.78 12.43
CA ALA A 76 -1.06 -9.18 11.08
C ALA A 76 0.30 -9.91 11.06
N LYS A 77 0.63 -10.53 9.92
CA LYS A 77 1.97 -11.09 9.66
C LYS A 77 2.79 -10.09 8.86
N LEU A 78 4.02 -9.78 9.30
CA LEU A 78 4.90 -8.87 8.56
C LEU A 78 5.25 -9.45 7.19
N VAL A 79 5.50 -10.76 7.12
CA VAL A 79 5.79 -11.46 5.86
C VAL A 79 4.73 -11.18 4.79
N SER A 80 3.44 -11.22 5.13
CA SER A 80 2.36 -10.98 4.16
C SER A 80 2.37 -9.55 3.60
N VAL A 81 2.73 -8.55 4.41
CA VAL A 81 2.86 -7.15 3.97
C VAL A 81 4.07 -6.99 3.04
N LEU A 82 5.19 -7.63 3.36
CA LEU A 82 6.39 -7.60 2.52
C LEU A 82 6.16 -8.31 1.18
N GLU A 83 5.49 -9.46 1.19
CA GLU A 83 5.10 -10.21 -0.02
C GLU A 83 4.17 -9.39 -0.91
N ALA A 84 3.20 -8.68 -0.34
CA ALA A 84 2.33 -7.77 -1.09
C ALA A 84 3.14 -6.63 -1.75
N CYS A 85 4.12 -6.04 -1.05
CA CYS A 85 5.00 -5.03 -1.65
C CYS A 85 5.81 -5.59 -2.82
N LEU A 86 6.34 -6.81 -2.70
CA LEU A 86 7.09 -7.47 -3.78
C LEU A 86 6.19 -7.76 -4.99
N LEU A 87 4.98 -8.27 -4.74
CA LEU A 87 4.02 -8.55 -5.79
C LEU A 87 3.57 -7.27 -6.52
N ALA A 88 3.25 -6.20 -5.78
CA ALA A 88 2.89 -4.90 -6.37
C ALA A 88 3.99 -4.41 -7.32
N LYS A 89 5.25 -4.49 -6.89
CA LYS A 89 6.40 -4.13 -7.74
C LYS A 89 6.51 -5.02 -8.98
N GLN A 90 6.32 -6.33 -8.84
CA GLN A 90 6.35 -7.28 -9.98
C GLN A 90 5.24 -7.00 -11.00
N LEU A 91 4.08 -6.51 -10.53
CA LEU A 91 2.95 -6.13 -11.37
C LEU A 91 3.09 -4.73 -11.99
N GLY A 92 4.20 -4.02 -11.74
CA GLY A 92 4.47 -2.70 -12.31
C GLY A 92 3.86 -1.53 -11.53
N VAL A 93 3.34 -1.76 -10.33
CA VAL A 93 2.84 -0.69 -9.45
C VAL A 93 4.01 -0.02 -8.74
N HIS A 94 4.03 1.32 -8.65
CA HIS A 94 5.04 2.02 -7.87
C HIS A 94 4.85 1.72 -6.38
N VAL A 95 5.88 1.20 -5.72
CA VAL A 95 5.81 0.90 -4.29
C VAL A 95 6.61 1.92 -3.50
N GLU A 96 5.93 2.61 -2.59
CA GLU A 96 6.56 3.51 -1.63
C GLU A 96 6.39 2.93 -0.23
N VAL A 97 7.48 2.84 0.54
CA VAL A 97 7.42 2.35 1.92
C VAL A 97 7.46 3.51 2.89
N VAL A 98 6.41 3.67 3.67
CA VAL A 98 6.30 4.68 4.72
C VAL A 98 6.58 4.01 6.06
N ASN A 99 7.49 4.61 6.84
CA ASN A 99 7.81 4.16 8.19
C ASN A 99 7.59 5.31 9.16
N LEU A 100 6.60 5.15 10.06
CA LEU A 100 6.39 6.11 11.13
C LEU A 100 7.38 5.86 12.26
N ILE A 101 8.30 6.80 12.45
CA ILE A 101 9.29 6.73 13.54
C ILE A 101 8.61 7.08 14.87
N THR A 102 8.47 6.08 15.74
CA THR A 102 7.96 6.26 17.11
C THR A 102 9.07 5.99 18.13
N LEU A 103 9.39 7.01 18.94
CA LEU A 103 10.41 6.92 19.98
C LEU A 103 10.07 5.80 20.98
N GLY A 104 11.07 4.94 21.25
CA GLY A 104 10.95 3.82 22.18
C GLY A 104 10.37 2.53 21.61
N ARG A 105 9.85 2.52 20.37
CA ARG A 105 9.28 1.33 19.73
C ARG A 105 10.03 0.87 18.48
N PHE A 106 10.81 1.73 17.83
CA PHE A 106 11.75 1.34 16.77
C PHE A 106 13.13 1.02 17.37
N LYS A 107 13.63 -0.22 17.17
CA LYS A 107 14.97 -0.66 17.63
C LYS A 107 16.03 -0.83 16.54
N TYR A 108 15.71 -0.70 15.25
CA TYR A 108 16.70 -0.84 14.17
C TYR A 108 16.43 0.12 13.03
N ASN A 109 17.45 0.89 12.66
CA ASN A 109 17.45 1.80 11.52
C ASN A 109 17.81 1.01 10.26
N LEU A 110 16.83 0.75 9.40
CA LEU A 110 17.11 0.46 8.00
C LEU A 110 15.97 1.01 7.14
N ILE A 111 16.10 2.28 6.75
CA ILE A 111 15.27 2.86 5.69
C ILE A 111 15.98 2.55 4.38
N LEU A 112 15.55 1.49 3.70
CA LEU A 112 15.96 1.24 2.32
C LEU A 112 15.00 1.98 1.39
N PHE A 113 15.37 3.19 0.99
CA PHE A 113 14.81 3.78 -0.22
C PHE A 113 15.40 3.02 -1.41
N TYR A 114 14.68 2.02 -1.92
CA TYR A 114 14.91 1.54 -3.28
C TYR A 114 13.91 2.23 -4.21
N THR A 115 14.18 3.48 -4.55
CA THR A 115 13.65 4.08 -5.76
C THR A 115 14.44 3.52 -6.94
N VAL A 116 13.80 2.66 -7.73
CA VAL A 116 14.12 2.42 -9.15
C VAL A 116 12.87 2.68 -9.95
#